data_AF-A0A2I2GLY8-F1
#
_entry.id   AF-A0A2I2GLY8-F1
#
_cell.length_a   1.000
_cell.length_b   1.000
_cell.length_c   1.000
_cell.angle_alpha   90.00
_cell.angle_beta   90.00
_cell.angle_gamma   90.00
#
_symmetry.space_group_name_H-M   'P 1'
#
loop_
_entity.id
_entity.type
_entity.pdbx_description
1 polymer ?
#
loop_
_entity_poly.entity_id
_entity_poly.type
_entity_poly.pdbx_seq_one_letter_code
_entity_poly.pdbx_strand_id
1 'polypeptide(L)'
;MTELSFPAYPGPKLEAYVSRLLDEAGVPSFLWGESVLAILRVPTADFFSGWVVPDDCIEKASRALDEAKFPPCTLGERCSLFWHHRTHPIPDHHYHTDLEYSETPPHMSCGVFLYKKSRLFWSFPDPPIGRPSPNDPYYVLTSDTRLREGGLTTRGRSQPGDYPVKMPIPARYLEAMILLELRDLVGKVTSAHWKVEINYLADFVLRKENNPALSFEDIAEPFREFVRQRYIDVIYVPGELPDTDFGDKYLHQLYVTLKSNGQLPPLEPTPYDNYIPLELRLQKYDIPFDPKLIDRSPEE
;
A
#
# COMPACT_ATOMS: atom_id res chain seq x y z
N MET A 1 26.63 -3.38 -22.34
CA MET A 1 25.39 -3.59 -21.56
C MET A 1 25.53 -4.91 -20.87
N THR A 2 25.60 -4.91 -19.54
CA THR A 2 25.62 -6.14 -18.75
C THR A 2 24.26 -6.80 -18.91
N GLU A 3 24.24 -8.05 -19.38
CA GLU A 3 22.99 -8.79 -19.54
C GLU A 3 22.39 -9.05 -18.15
N LEU A 4 21.18 -8.51 -17.90
CA LEU A 4 20.50 -8.70 -16.62
C LEU A 4 20.03 -10.17 -16.54
N SER A 5 20.35 -10.86 -15.44
CA SER A 5 19.96 -12.26 -15.21
C SER A 5 18.53 -12.43 -14.71
N PHE A 6 17.75 -11.35 -14.65
CA PHE A 6 16.41 -11.30 -14.10
C PHE A 6 15.50 -10.39 -14.95
N PRO A 7 14.17 -10.52 -14.83
CA PRO A 7 13.24 -9.63 -15.54
C PRO A 7 13.37 -8.17 -15.08
N ALA A 8 13.69 -7.25 -15.99
CA ALA A 8 14.01 -5.85 -15.62
C ALA A 8 12.79 -5.00 -15.26
N TYR A 9 11.60 -5.34 -15.75
CA TYR A 9 10.39 -4.52 -15.61
C TYR A 9 9.40 -5.12 -14.60
N PRO A 10 8.69 -4.27 -13.82
CA PRO A 10 7.60 -4.69 -12.96
C PRO A 10 6.55 -5.53 -13.71
N GLY A 11 5.98 -6.50 -13.00
CA GLY A 11 4.98 -7.40 -13.55
C GLY A 11 5.19 -8.87 -13.17
N PRO A 12 4.34 -9.78 -13.71
CA PRO A 12 4.22 -11.15 -13.21
C PRO A 12 5.53 -11.94 -13.20
N LYS A 13 6.38 -11.74 -14.21
CA LYS A 13 7.65 -12.47 -14.33
C LYS A 13 8.66 -12.04 -13.27
N LEU A 14 8.82 -10.73 -13.05
CA LEU A 14 9.70 -10.21 -12.01
C LEU A 14 9.21 -10.63 -10.64
N GLU A 15 7.91 -10.52 -10.41
CA GLU A 15 7.31 -10.85 -9.13
C GLU A 15 7.40 -12.34 -8.79
N ALA A 16 7.15 -13.21 -9.77
CA ALA A 16 7.35 -14.65 -9.60
C ALA A 16 8.81 -14.98 -9.29
N TYR A 17 9.76 -14.28 -9.91
CA TYR A 17 11.19 -14.46 -9.66
C TYR A 17 11.58 -14.01 -8.25
N VAL A 18 11.15 -12.82 -7.81
CA VAL A 18 11.39 -12.31 -6.45
C VAL A 18 10.72 -13.17 -5.39
N SER A 19 9.45 -13.57 -5.60
CA SER A 19 8.73 -14.45 -4.68
C SER A 19 9.50 -15.76 -4.44
N ARG A 20 10.01 -16.38 -5.52
CA ARG A 20 10.82 -17.59 -5.42
C ARG A 20 12.10 -17.36 -4.63
N LEU A 21 12.83 -16.27 -4.90
CA LEU A 21 14.05 -15.95 -4.16
C LEU A 21 13.79 -15.80 -2.66
N LEU A 22 12.72 -15.09 -2.30
CA LEU A 22 12.37 -14.87 -0.91
C LEU A 22 11.90 -16.17 -0.22
N ASP A 23 11.07 -16.98 -0.90
CA ASP A 23 10.63 -18.27 -0.36
C ASP A 23 11.80 -19.27 -0.20
N GLU A 24 12.73 -19.35 -1.17
CA GLU A 24 13.94 -20.20 -1.08
C GLU A 24 14.88 -19.73 0.02
N ALA A 25 14.99 -18.42 0.24
CA ALA A 25 15.69 -17.85 1.38
C ALA A 25 14.94 -18.09 2.71
N GLY A 26 13.70 -18.59 2.71
CA GLY A 26 12.87 -18.72 3.90
C GLY A 26 12.54 -17.35 4.51
N VAL A 27 12.18 -16.38 3.66
CA VAL A 27 11.73 -15.04 4.03
C VAL A 27 10.25 -14.90 3.68
N PRO A 28 9.37 -14.74 4.69
CA PRO A 28 7.96 -14.48 4.43
C PRO A 28 7.77 -13.13 3.74
N SER A 29 6.91 -13.07 2.73
CA SER A 29 6.65 -11.82 2.01
C SER A 29 5.30 -11.80 1.28
N PHE A 30 4.83 -10.61 0.91
CA PHE A 30 3.68 -10.42 0.02
C PHE A 30 3.78 -9.08 -0.74
N LEU A 31 3.08 -8.98 -1.87
CA LEU A 31 2.99 -7.76 -2.66
C LEU A 31 2.06 -6.72 -2.05
N TRP A 32 2.39 -5.44 -2.26
CA TRP A 32 1.51 -4.31 -1.95
C TRP A 32 1.62 -3.21 -3.01
N GLY A 33 0.79 -2.16 -2.89
CA GLY A 33 0.87 -0.95 -3.72
C GLY A 33 0.30 -1.14 -5.12
N GLU A 34 0.90 -0.45 -6.08
CA GLU A 34 0.45 -0.41 -7.47
C GLU A 34 0.36 -1.79 -8.13
N SER A 35 1.24 -2.73 -7.77
CA SER A 35 1.17 -4.11 -8.28
C SER A 35 -0.14 -4.80 -7.84
N VAL A 36 -0.57 -4.59 -6.59
CA VAL A 36 -1.86 -5.11 -6.08
C VAL A 36 -3.03 -4.46 -6.80
N LEU A 37 -3.01 -3.13 -6.94
CA LEU A 37 -4.05 -2.40 -7.69
C LEU A 37 -4.15 -2.88 -9.14
N ALA A 38 -3.02 -3.07 -9.83
CA ALA A 38 -2.97 -3.55 -11.20
C ALA A 38 -3.55 -4.97 -11.35
N ILE A 39 -3.26 -5.85 -10.39
CA ILE A 39 -3.86 -7.20 -10.31
C ILE A 39 -5.38 -7.13 -10.11
N LEU A 40 -5.86 -6.14 -9.35
CA LEU A 40 -7.30 -5.87 -9.17
C LEU A 40 -7.94 -5.09 -10.34
N ARG A 41 -7.20 -4.93 -11.44
CA ARG A 41 -7.62 -4.24 -12.66
C ARG A 41 -7.90 -2.75 -12.50
N VAL A 42 -7.25 -2.10 -11.55
CA VAL A 42 -7.16 -0.65 -11.50
C VAL A 42 -6.23 -0.19 -12.64
N PRO A 43 -6.62 0.83 -13.44
CA PRO A 43 -5.79 1.37 -14.51
C PRO A 43 -4.70 2.28 -13.93
N THR A 44 -3.74 1.69 -13.22
CA THR A 44 -2.59 2.38 -12.64
C THR A 44 -1.30 2.07 -13.43
N ALA A 45 -0.31 2.95 -13.33
CA ALA A 45 1.03 2.71 -13.84
C ALA A 45 1.85 1.96 -12.78
N ASP A 46 2.34 0.77 -13.15
CA ASP A 46 3.13 -0.08 -12.27
C ASP A 46 4.62 0.16 -12.53
N PHE A 47 5.21 1.08 -11.77
CA PHE A 47 6.62 1.45 -11.89
C PHE A 47 7.52 0.64 -10.96
N PHE A 48 7.01 -0.03 -9.93
CA PHE A 48 7.85 -0.84 -9.06
C PHE A 48 7.05 -1.99 -8.45
N SER A 49 7.75 -3.06 -8.11
CA SER A 49 7.18 -4.15 -7.33
C SER A 49 7.45 -3.90 -5.85
N GLY A 50 6.41 -3.59 -5.08
CA GLY A 50 6.48 -3.37 -3.64
C GLY A 50 6.30 -4.66 -2.85
N TRP A 51 7.24 -4.96 -1.95
CA TRP A 51 7.24 -6.18 -1.13
C TRP A 51 7.26 -5.85 0.36
N VAL A 52 6.29 -6.41 1.07
CA VAL A 52 6.24 -6.33 2.54
C VAL A 52 6.89 -7.58 3.12
N VAL A 53 7.77 -7.37 4.10
CA VAL A 53 8.56 -8.43 4.76
C VAL A 53 8.49 -8.23 6.28
N PRO A 54 8.35 -9.30 7.10
CA PRO A 54 8.47 -9.19 8.54
C PRO A 54 9.79 -8.52 8.94
N ASP A 55 9.73 -7.66 9.95
CA ASP A 55 10.84 -6.80 10.37
C ASP A 55 12.16 -7.56 10.58
N ASP A 56 12.10 -8.69 11.28
CA ASP A 56 13.25 -9.55 11.59
C ASP A 56 13.86 -10.23 10.35
N CYS A 57 13.14 -10.20 9.21
CA CYS A 57 13.55 -10.79 7.94
C CYS A 57 14.01 -9.76 6.90
N ILE A 58 13.91 -8.45 7.16
CA ILE A 58 14.17 -7.42 6.14
C ILE A 58 15.61 -7.48 5.59
N GLU A 59 16.60 -7.64 6.46
CA GLU A 59 18.01 -7.76 6.07
C GLU A 59 18.29 -9.07 5.34
N LYS A 60 17.52 -10.12 5.65
CA LYS A 60 17.63 -11.42 4.98
C LYS A 60 17.04 -11.35 3.56
N ALA A 61 15.93 -10.63 3.38
CA ALA A 61 15.36 -10.34 2.06
C ALA A 61 16.33 -9.53 1.20
N SER A 62 16.91 -8.47 1.76
CA SER A 62 17.92 -7.64 1.09
C SER A 62 19.11 -8.48 0.59
N ARG A 63 19.70 -9.32 1.46
CA ARG A 63 20.77 -10.24 1.06
C ARG A 63 20.38 -11.20 -0.06
N ALA A 64 19.15 -11.74 -0.05
CA ALA A 64 18.69 -12.63 -1.12
C ALA A 64 18.65 -11.93 -2.48
N LEU A 65 18.26 -10.64 -2.52
CA LEU A 65 18.30 -9.83 -3.74
C LEU A 65 19.74 -9.48 -4.15
N ASP A 66 20.62 -9.15 -3.21
CA ASP A 66 22.04 -8.89 -3.48
C ASP A 66 22.76 -10.11 -4.07
N GLU A 67 22.50 -11.31 -3.52
CA GLU A 67 23.03 -12.58 -4.02
C GLU A 67 22.56 -12.87 -5.44
N ALA A 68 21.29 -12.55 -5.74
CA ALA A 68 20.69 -12.61 -7.07
C ALA A 68 21.12 -11.47 -8.02
N LYS A 69 22.04 -10.61 -7.59
CA LYS A 69 22.62 -9.50 -8.37
C LYS A 69 21.60 -8.43 -8.77
N PHE A 70 20.55 -8.24 -7.99
CA PHE A 70 19.71 -7.05 -8.14
C PHE A 70 20.56 -5.80 -7.92
N PRO A 71 20.43 -4.77 -8.76
CA PRO A 71 21.21 -3.54 -8.67
C PRO A 71 20.72 -2.66 -7.50
N PRO A 72 21.46 -2.57 -6.38
CA PRO A 72 21.07 -1.71 -5.28
C PRO A 72 21.21 -0.25 -5.72
N CYS A 73 20.48 0.65 -5.05
CA CYS A 73 20.66 2.07 -5.27
C CYS A 73 22.09 2.53 -4.98
N THR A 74 22.64 3.32 -5.89
CA THR A 74 23.99 3.91 -5.78
C THR A 74 23.97 5.35 -5.29
N LEU A 75 22.78 5.96 -5.18
CA LEU A 75 22.60 7.38 -4.87
C LEU A 75 22.28 7.65 -3.40
N GLY A 76 21.87 6.63 -2.63
CA GLY A 76 21.40 6.81 -1.25
C GLY A 76 20.27 7.83 -1.17
N GLU A 77 20.35 8.76 -0.21
CA GLU A 77 19.36 9.82 0.01
C GLU A 77 19.22 10.81 -1.16
N ARG A 78 20.17 10.81 -2.12
CA ARG A 78 20.06 11.63 -3.34
C ARG A 78 19.16 11.00 -4.40
N CYS A 79 18.74 9.76 -4.22
CA CYS A 79 17.80 9.12 -5.13
C CYS A 79 16.47 9.88 -5.14
N SER A 80 15.85 10.03 -6.32
CA SER A 80 14.55 10.71 -6.49
C SER A 80 13.40 10.06 -5.71
N LEU A 81 13.60 8.85 -5.15
CA LEU A 81 12.68 8.21 -4.20
C LEU A 81 12.60 8.96 -2.86
N PHE A 82 13.66 9.65 -2.44
CA PHE A 82 13.68 10.46 -1.20
C PHE A 82 13.25 11.91 -1.41
N TRP A 83 12.70 12.24 -2.58
CA TRP A 83 12.19 13.58 -2.84
C TRP A 83 11.03 13.90 -1.87
N HIS A 84 11.14 15.00 -1.11
CA HIS A 84 10.23 15.36 -0.03
C HIS A 84 8.77 15.63 -0.45
N HIS A 85 8.51 15.86 -1.74
CA HIS A 85 7.14 15.98 -2.27
C HIS A 85 6.55 14.64 -2.75
N ARG A 86 7.32 13.54 -2.70
CA ARG A 86 6.82 12.22 -3.03
C ARG A 86 5.89 11.74 -1.92
N THR A 87 4.72 11.26 -2.34
CA THR A 87 3.69 10.78 -1.43
C THR A 87 3.82 9.28 -1.12
N HIS A 88 4.63 8.53 -1.86
CA HIS A 88 4.91 7.12 -1.56
C HIS A 88 5.70 7.00 -0.25
N PRO A 89 5.48 5.93 0.53
CA PRO A 89 6.35 5.63 1.66
C PRO A 89 7.78 5.35 1.17
N ILE A 90 8.76 5.68 2.02
CA ILE A 90 10.16 5.42 1.72
C ILE A 90 10.48 3.94 2.03
N PRO A 91 10.99 3.15 1.06
CA PRO A 91 11.36 1.76 1.28
C PRO A 91 12.56 1.60 2.21
N ASP A 92 12.61 0.48 2.94
CA ASP A 92 13.76 0.12 3.76
C ASP A 92 14.96 -0.30 2.89
N HIS A 93 14.70 -0.99 1.78
CA HIS A 93 15.69 -1.31 0.74
C HIS A 93 15.07 -1.14 -0.64
N HIS A 94 15.83 -0.64 -1.62
CA HIS A 94 15.33 -0.46 -2.98
C HIS A 94 16.40 -0.77 -4.04
N TYR A 95 15.94 -1.40 -5.11
CA TYR A 95 16.76 -1.89 -6.22
C TYR A 95 16.22 -1.37 -7.55
N HIS A 96 17.11 -0.85 -8.42
CA HIS A 96 16.76 -0.18 -9.69
C HIS A 96 16.93 -1.13 -10.88
N THR A 97 15.90 -1.93 -11.18
CA THR A 97 16.00 -3.06 -12.12
C THR A 97 16.19 -2.65 -13.58
N ASP A 98 15.92 -1.39 -13.92
CA ASP A 98 16.21 -0.77 -15.22
C ASP A 98 17.62 -0.17 -15.33
N LEU A 99 18.40 -0.18 -14.24
CA LEU A 99 19.70 0.49 -14.12
C LEU A 99 19.62 2.01 -14.29
N GLU A 100 18.44 2.61 -14.13
CA GLU A 100 18.25 4.05 -14.14
C GLU A 100 18.32 4.61 -12.72
N TYR A 101 19.35 5.42 -12.46
CA TYR A 101 19.55 6.08 -11.17
C TYR A 101 19.32 7.57 -11.35
N SER A 102 18.10 8.04 -11.06
CA SER A 102 17.77 9.46 -11.19
C SER A 102 17.93 10.21 -9.87
N GLU A 103 18.69 11.31 -9.90
CA GLU A 103 18.68 12.36 -8.88
C GLU A 103 17.61 13.43 -9.17
N THR A 104 16.95 13.36 -10.33
CA THR A 104 16.05 14.40 -10.85
C THR A 104 14.59 14.00 -10.68
N PRO A 105 13.86 14.58 -9.71
CA PRO A 105 12.41 14.38 -9.60
C PRO A 105 11.66 14.98 -10.81
N PRO A 106 10.45 14.50 -11.14
CA PRO A 106 9.71 13.43 -10.46
C PRO A 106 10.06 12.01 -10.98
N HIS A 107 11.10 11.88 -11.81
CA HIS A 107 11.44 10.61 -12.47
C HIS A 107 11.55 9.46 -11.48
N MET A 108 10.89 8.34 -11.77
CA MET A 108 10.97 7.12 -10.98
C MET A 108 11.40 5.98 -11.89
N SER A 109 12.51 5.36 -11.51
CA SER A 109 13.02 4.14 -12.12
C SER A 109 12.15 2.93 -11.77
N CYS A 110 12.19 1.93 -12.64
CA CYS A 110 11.71 0.60 -12.36
C CYS A 110 12.47 -0.07 -11.22
N GLY A 111 11.78 -0.82 -10.36
CA GLY A 111 12.48 -1.46 -9.26
C GLY A 111 11.72 -2.50 -8.44
N VAL A 112 12.46 -3.09 -7.51
CA VAL A 112 11.96 -3.96 -6.44
C VAL A 112 12.24 -3.26 -5.11
N PHE A 113 11.20 -2.95 -4.36
CA PHE A 113 11.29 -2.17 -3.13
C PHE A 113 10.79 -3.01 -1.94
N LEU A 114 11.58 -3.08 -0.88
CA LEU A 114 11.29 -3.84 0.33
C LEU A 114 10.84 -2.90 1.46
N TYR A 115 9.80 -3.31 2.17
CA TYR A 115 9.20 -2.56 3.27
C TYR A 115 9.01 -3.46 4.49
N LYS A 116 9.35 -2.97 5.67
CA LYS A 116 9.04 -3.64 6.94
C LYS A 116 7.52 -3.70 7.14
N LYS A 117 7.04 -4.87 7.57
CA LYS A 117 5.62 -5.12 7.79
C LYS A 117 5.04 -4.23 8.88
N SER A 118 5.75 -4.01 10.00
CA SER A 118 5.28 -3.14 11.08
C SER A 118 4.96 -1.71 10.62
N ARG A 119 5.60 -1.23 9.55
CA ARG A 119 5.40 0.12 9.01
C ARG A 119 4.15 0.24 8.16
N LEU A 120 3.78 -0.79 7.41
CA LEU A 120 2.69 -0.70 6.43
C LEU A 120 1.46 -1.57 6.79
N PHE A 121 1.67 -2.70 7.43
CA PHE A 121 0.66 -3.73 7.69
C PHE A 121 0.80 -4.30 9.11
N TRP A 122 0.92 -3.43 10.13
CA TRP A 122 1.13 -3.85 11.53
C TRP A 122 0.01 -4.73 12.10
N SER A 123 -1.19 -4.62 11.55
CA SER A 123 -2.36 -5.41 11.97
C SER A 123 -2.41 -6.80 11.32
N PHE A 124 -1.52 -7.10 10.37
CA PHE A 124 -1.50 -8.38 9.66
C PHE A 124 -0.64 -9.41 10.39
N PRO A 125 -0.98 -10.72 10.33
CA PRO A 125 -0.04 -11.77 10.69
C PRO A 125 1.16 -11.76 9.75
N ASP A 126 2.19 -12.57 10.02
CA ASP A 126 3.21 -12.82 9.00
C ASP A 126 2.63 -13.75 7.92
N PRO A 127 2.93 -13.52 6.63
CA PRO A 127 2.49 -14.42 5.57
C PRO A 127 3.18 -15.79 5.71
N PRO A 128 2.60 -16.87 5.18
CA PRO A 128 3.30 -18.14 5.11
C PRO A 128 4.42 -18.10 4.07
N ILE A 129 5.45 -18.94 4.27
CA ILE A 129 6.40 -19.30 3.20
C ILE A 129 5.67 -20.12 2.14
N GLY A 130 5.90 -19.84 0.86
CA GLY A 130 5.22 -20.52 -0.23
C GLY A 130 3.75 -20.12 -0.34
N ARG A 131 2.86 -21.11 -0.51
CA ARG A 131 1.43 -20.90 -0.76
C ARG A 131 0.64 -20.73 0.55
N PRO A 132 -0.24 -19.72 0.66
CA PRO A 132 -1.19 -19.65 1.76
C PRO A 132 -2.24 -20.76 1.67
N SER A 133 -2.94 -20.99 2.78
CA SER A 133 -4.12 -21.86 2.80
C SER A 133 -5.17 -21.32 1.82
N PRO A 134 -5.95 -22.17 1.11
CA PRO A 134 -7.04 -21.69 0.26
C PRO A 134 -8.08 -20.82 0.98
N ASN A 135 -8.21 -21.00 2.30
CA ASN A 135 -9.12 -20.25 3.18
C ASN A 135 -8.35 -19.31 4.13
N ASP A 136 -7.13 -18.91 3.78
CA ASP A 136 -6.37 -17.93 4.55
C ASP A 136 -7.17 -16.61 4.64
N PRO A 137 -7.31 -16.00 5.85
CA PRO A 137 -8.14 -14.80 6.02
C PRO A 137 -7.44 -13.50 5.62
N TYR A 138 -6.13 -13.52 5.37
CA TYR A 138 -5.33 -12.33 5.04
C TYR A 138 -4.70 -12.38 3.66
N TYR A 139 -4.33 -13.57 3.18
CA TYR A 139 -3.51 -13.71 1.98
C TYR A 139 -4.17 -14.54 0.90
N VAL A 140 -3.92 -14.16 -0.33
CA VAL A 140 -4.37 -14.85 -1.53
C VAL A 140 -3.24 -14.87 -2.56
N LEU A 141 -3.26 -15.85 -3.46
CA LEU A 141 -2.32 -15.87 -4.58
C LEU A 141 -2.77 -14.87 -5.66
N THR A 142 -1.82 -14.22 -6.31
CA THR A 142 -2.10 -13.31 -7.45
C THR A 142 -2.70 -14.06 -8.65
N SER A 143 -2.65 -15.39 -8.66
CA SER A 143 -3.27 -16.28 -9.65
C SER A 143 -4.62 -16.86 -9.21
N ASP A 144 -5.19 -16.42 -8.08
CA ASP A 144 -6.46 -16.94 -7.56
C ASP A 144 -7.60 -16.72 -8.54
N THR A 145 -8.49 -17.70 -8.68
CA THR A 145 -9.54 -17.69 -9.70
C THR A 145 -10.67 -16.73 -9.40
N ARG A 146 -10.80 -16.28 -8.14
CA ARG A 146 -11.69 -15.17 -7.73
C ARG A 146 -11.20 -13.83 -8.27
N LEU A 147 -9.91 -13.72 -8.60
CA LEU A 147 -9.37 -12.54 -9.28
C LEU A 147 -9.68 -12.64 -10.77
N ARG A 148 -9.98 -11.50 -11.38
CA ARG A 148 -10.32 -11.42 -12.80
C ARG A 148 -9.06 -11.41 -13.66
N GLU A 149 -9.16 -12.04 -14.83
CA GLU A 149 -8.12 -11.90 -15.86
C GLU A 149 -8.00 -10.46 -16.34
N GLY A 150 -6.84 -10.15 -16.90
CA GLY A 150 -6.55 -8.86 -17.51
C GLY A 150 -7.49 -8.47 -18.64
N GLY A 151 -7.38 -7.21 -19.04
CA GLY A 151 -8.04 -6.66 -20.22
C GLY A 151 -7.02 -5.84 -21.02
N LEU A 152 -7.49 -5.18 -22.08
CA LEU A 152 -6.64 -4.38 -22.97
C LEU A 152 -5.78 -3.33 -22.25
N THR A 153 -6.29 -2.77 -21.15
CA THR A 153 -5.66 -1.66 -20.41
C THR A 153 -5.36 -2.01 -18.95
N THR A 154 -5.58 -3.25 -18.52
CA THR A 154 -5.49 -3.64 -17.11
C THR A 154 -4.85 -5.01 -16.97
N ARG A 155 -3.89 -5.16 -16.05
CA ARG A 155 -3.11 -6.39 -15.87
C ARG A 155 -3.94 -7.61 -15.43
N GLY A 156 -4.72 -7.48 -14.35
CA GLY A 156 -5.48 -8.61 -13.80
C GLY A 156 -4.61 -9.70 -13.15
N ARG A 157 -5.23 -10.85 -12.85
CA ARG A 157 -4.56 -11.99 -12.20
C ARG A 157 -3.36 -12.54 -12.99
N SER A 158 -2.37 -13.06 -12.26
CA SER A 158 -1.25 -13.82 -12.83
C SER A 158 -1.71 -15.19 -13.35
N GLN A 159 -0.87 -15.85 -14.14
CA GLN A 159 -1.20 -17.17 -14.68
C GLN A 159 -1.02 -18.26 -13.61
N PRO A 160 -1.91 -19.26 -13.52
CA PRO A 160 -1.80 -20.33 -12.50
C PRO A 160 -0.50 -21.17 -12.56
N GLY A 161 0.19 -21.17 -13.70
CA GLY A 161 1.45 -21.88 -13.91
C GLY A 161 2.71 -21.11 -13.47
N ASP A 162 2.59 -19.82 -13.14
CA ASP A 162 3.71 -19.02 -12.63
C ASP A 162 4.05 -19.41 -11.19
N TYR A 163 5.24 -19.02 -10.72
CA TYR A 163 5.62 -19.24 -9.32
C TYR A 163 4.62 -18.51 -8.39
N PRO A 164 4.20 -19.12 -7.26
CA PRO A 164 3.24 -18.50 -6.35
C PRO A 164 3.69 -17.12 -5.88
N VAL A 165 2.85 -16.12 -6.07
CA VAL A 165 3.04 -14.77 -5.53
C VAL A 165 1.87 -14.45 -4.61
N LYS A 166 2.16 -13.96 -3.41
CA LYS A 166 1.18 -13.61 -2.38
C LYS A 166 0.81 -12.14 -2.48
N MET A 167 -0.46 -11.84 -2.22
CA MET A 167 -0.95 -10.49 -1.96
C MET A 167 -2.00 -10.53 -0.84
N PRO A 168 -2.30 -9.40 -0.19
CA PRO A 168 -3.44 -9.29 0.70
C PRO A 168 -4.75 -9.61 -0.01
N ILE A 169 -5.70 -10.19 0.72
CA ILE A 169 -7.09 -10.23 0.28
C ILE A 169 -7.58 -8.79 0.12
N PRO A 170 -8.33 -8.44 -0.95
CA PRO A 170 -8.66 -7.05 -1.25
C PRO A 170 -9.38 -6.30 -0.13
N ALA A 171 -10.25 -6.98 0.64
CA ALA A 171 -10.92 -6.36 1.79
C ALA A 171 -9.92 -5.97 2.89
N ARG A 172 -8.97 -6.85 3.22
CA ARG A 172 -7.92 -6.57 4.20
C ARG A 172 -6.95 -5.51 3.68
N TYR A 173 -6.68 -5.50 2.38
CA TYR A 173 -5.86 -4.45 1.75
C TYR A 173 -6.49 -3.06 1.91
N LEU A 174 -7.79 -2.93 1.61
CA LEU A 174 -8.53 -1.68 1.80
C LEU A 174 -8.48 -1.20 3.25
N GLU A 175 -8.72 -2.10 4.20
CA GLU A 175 -8.65 -1.78 5.64
C GLU A 175 -7.25 -1.32 6.06
N ALA A 176 -6.19 -1.95 5.54
CA ALA A 176 -4.82 -1.53 5.79
C ALA A 176 -4.54 -0.12 5.23
N MET A 177 -5.04 0.20 4.04
CA MET A 177 -4.89 1.55 3.47
C MET A 177 -5.63 2.60 4.30
N ILE A 178 -6.82 2.27 4.81
CA ILE A 178 -7.58 3.15 5.73
C ILE A 178 -6.81 3.35 7.04
N LEU A 179 -6.23 2.29 7.61
CA LEU A 179 -5.37 2.40 8.80
C LEU A 179 -4.14 3.29 8.57
N LEU A 180 -3.52 3.20 7.39
CA LEU A 180 -2.41 4.07 7.01
C LEU A 180 -2.84 5.52 6.83
N GLU A 181 -4.00 5.78 6.21
CA GLU A 181 -4.57 7.12 6.14
C GLU A 181 -4.85 7.70 7.53
N LEU A 182 -5.43 6.91 8.42
CA LEU A 182 -5.70 7.31 9.81
C LEU A 182 -4.41 7.63 10.54
N ARG A 183 -3.38 6.78 10.47
CA ARG A 183 -2.07 7.06 11.09
C ARG A 183 -1.50 8.38 10.60
N ASP A 184 -1.56 8.62 9.29
CA ASP A 184 -0.94 9.77 8.64
C ASP A 184 -1.85 11.01 8.61
N LEU A 185 -3.05 10.91 9.21
CA LEU A 185 -4.08 11.95 9.22
C LEU A 185 -3.60 13.25 9.84
N VAL A 186 -2.54 13.25 10.64
CA VAL A 186 -1.94 14.44 11.27
C VAL A 186 -1.25 15.41 10.29
N GLY A 187 -1.21 15.07 9.00
CA GLY A 187 -0.65 15.94 7.95
C GLY A 187 0.65 15.42 7.33
N LYS A 188 0.92 14.11 7.39
CA LYS A 188 2.05 13.52 6.68
C LYS A 188 1.77 13.49 5.19
N VAL A 189 2.79 13.74 4.37
CA VAL A 189 2.69 13.76 2.89
C VAL A 189 2.19 12.42 2.32
N THR A 190 2.47 11.32 3.02
CA THR A 190 2.01 9.96 2.67
C THR A 190 0.50 9.78 2.75
N SER A 191 -0.22 10.61 3.51
CA SER A 191 -1.70 10.59 3.57
C SER A 191 -2.34 10.72 2.19
N ALA A 192 -1.74 11.51 1.29
CA ALA A 192 -2.25 11.68 -0.06
C ALA A 192 -2.18 10.38 -0.89
N HIS A 193 -1.13 9.57 -0.71
CA HIS A 193 -0.99 8.29 -1.41
C HIS A 193 -2.02 7.26 -0.94
N TRP A 194 -2.25 7.15 0.38
CA TRP A 194 -3.26 6.24 0.93
C TRP A 194 -4.66 6.58 0.45
N LYS A 195 -5.01 7.87 0.41
CA LYS A 195 -6.28 8.34 -0.18
C LYS A 195 -6.44 7.92 -1.63
N VAL A 196 -5.38 8.00 -2.43
CA VAL A 196 -5.41 7.58 -3.84
C VAL A 196 -5.64 6.06 -3.95
N GLU A 197 -4.93 5.25 -3.16
CA GLU A 197 -5.13 3.79 -3.10
C GLU A 197 -6.58 3.44 -2.70
N ILE A 198 -7.12 4.07 -1.66
CA ILE A 198 -8.50 3.85 -1.19
C ILE A 198 -9.51 4.24 -2.28
N ASN A 199 -9.33 5.41 -2.92
CA ASN A 199 -10.21 5.85 -4.01
C ASN A 199 -10.16 4.86 -5.19
N TYR A 200 -8.99 4.33 -5.53
CA TYR A 200 -8.88 3.33 -6.58
C TYR A 200 -9.64 2.04 -6.24
N LEU A 201 -9.50 1.55 -5.01
CA LEU A 201 -10.23 0.37 -4.54
C LEU A 201 -11.75 0.63 -4.52
N ALA A 202 -12.18 1.78 -4.02
CA ALA A 202 -13.59 2.15 -3.95
C ALA A 202 -14.22 2.26 -5.35
N ASP A 203 -13.61 3.00 -6.26
CA ASP A 203 -14.20 3.34 -7.55
C ASP A 203 -14.07 2.23 -8.61
N PHE A 204 -12.91 1.55 -8.65
CA PHE A 204 -12.65 0.55 -9.70
C PHE A 204 -12.88 -0.88 -9.26
N VAL A 205 -12.86 -1.16 -7.95
CA VAL A 205 -12.99 -2.52 -7.43
C VAL A 205 -14.35 -2.71 -6.76
N LEU A 206 -14.67 -1.92 -5.73
CA LEU A 206 -15.86 -2.07 -4.90
C LEU A 206 -17.16 -1.64 -5.60
N ARG A 207 -17.20 -0.43 -6.18
CA ARG A 207 -18.39 0.12 -6.86
C ARG A 207 -18.68 -0.55 -8.20
N LYS A 208 -17.72 -1.30 -8.76
CA LYS A 208 -17.94 -2.01 -10.02
C LYS A 208 -18.85 -3.21 -9.79
N GLU A 209 -20.01 -3.20 -10.44
CA GLU A 209 -20.93 -4.33 -10.43
C GLU A 209 -20.20 -5.63 -10.77
N ASN A 210 -20.49 -6.68 -9.98
CA ASN A 210 -20.00 -8.03 -10.18
C ASN A 210 -18.46 -8.18 -10.14
N ASN A 211 -17.75 -7.43 -9.30
CA ASN A 211 -16.35 -7.72 -9.00
C ASN A 211 -16.23 -8.69 -7.81
N PRO A 212 -15.96 -9.99 -8.03
CA PRO A 212 -15.89 -10.96 -6.94
C PRO A 212 -14.65 -10.80 -6.03
N ALA A 213 -13.72 -9.91 -6.37
CA ALA A 213 -12.50 -9.72 -5.60
C ALA A 213 -12.71 -8.95 -4.29
N LEU A 214 -13.72 -8.05 -4.23
CA LEU A 214 -14.00 -7.21 -3.06
C LEU A 214 -15.51 -6.94 -2.97
N SER A 215 -16.16 -7.47 -1.91
CA SER A 215 -17.52 -7.11 -1.54
C SER A 215 -17.53 -6.14 -0.37
N PHE A 216 -18.56 -5.29 -0.31
CA PHE A 216 -18.82 -4.43 0.85
C PHE A 216 -18.97 -5.25 2.15
N GLU A 217 -19.56 -6.44 2.05
CA GLU A 217 -19.80 -7.33 3.19
C GLU A 217 -18.54 -8.03 3.71
N ASP A 218 -17.43 -7.98 2.97
CA ASP A 218 -16.16 -8.58 3.40
C ASP A 218 -15.33 -7.63 4.29
N ILE A 219 -15.69 -6.33 4.27
CA ILE A 219 -15.01 -5.27 5.01
C ILE A 219 -15.43 -5.37 6.48
N ALA A 220 -14.48 -5.36 7.41
CA ALA A 220 -14.75 -5.41 8.84
C ALA A 220 -15.17 -4.04 9.38
N GLU A 221 -15.95 -4.03 10.45
CA GLU A 221 -16.11 -2.82 11.26
C GLU A 221 -14.80 -2.48 11.99
N PRO A 222 -14.48 -1.18 12.19
CA PRO A 222 -15.25 0.02 11.84
C PRO A 222 -15.03 0.54 10.41
N PHE A 223 -14.23 -0.16 9.59
CA PHE A 223 -13.85 0.31 8.26
C PHE A 223 -14.99 0.25 7.25
N ARG A 224 -15.90 -0.72 7.41
CA ARG A 224 -17.10 -0.82 6.59
C ARG A 224 -17.97 0.42 6.72
N GLU A 225 -18.18 0.91 7.94
CA GLU A 225 -18.91 2.13 8.21
C GLU A 225 -18.25 3.37 7.58
N PHE A 226 -16.92 3.48 7.66
CA PHE A 226 -16.18 4.52 6.94
C PHE A 226 -16.45 4.46 5.43
N VAL A 227 -16.32 3.27 4.83
CA VAL A 227 -16.55 3.06 3.40
C VAL A 227 -17.99 3.40 3.01
N ARG A 228 -18.96 3.04 3.85
CA ARG A 228 -20.37 3.37 3.65
C ARG A 228 -20.57 4.88 3.56
N GLN A 229 -20.13 5.61 4.58
CA GLN A 229 -20.30 7.07 4.64
C GLN A 229 -19.51 7.82 3.56
N ARG A 230 -18.32 7.33 3.20
CA ARG A 230 -17.43 8.02 2.25
C ARG A 230 -17.69 7.68 0.78
N TYR A 231 -18.20 6.49 0.49
CA TYR A 231 -18.28 5.98 -0.88
C TYR A 231 -19.62 5.32 -1.26
N ILE A 232 -20.50 4.95 -0.34
CA ILE A 232 -21.76 4.30 -0.71
C ILE A 232 -22.93 5.28 -0.61
N ASP A 233 -23.03 5.96 0.52
CA ASP A 233 -24.17 6.85 0.81
C ASP A 233 -24.00 8.26 0.23
N VAL A 234 -22.88 8.51 -0.44
CA VAL A 234 -22.63 9.78 -1.12
C VAL A 234 -23.55 9.88 -2.34
N ILE A 235 -24.59 10.72 -2.21
CA ILE A 235 -25.46 11.07 -3.32
C ILE A 235 -24.65 11.90 -4.32
N TYR A 236 -24.34 11.31 -5.46
CA TYR A 236 -23.79 12.08 -6.58
C TYR A 236 -24.93 12.89 -7.21
N VAL A 237 -24.96 14.19 -6.96
CA VAL A 237 -25.80 15.14 -7.69
C VAL A 237 -24.95 15.73 -8.82
N PRO A 238 -25.25 15.45 -10.10
CA PRO A 238 -24.48 15.99 -11.22
C PRO A 238 -24.41 17.53 -11.17
N GLY A 239 -23.20 18.08 -11.06
CA GLY A 239 -22.98 19.53 -10.99
C GLY A 239 -22.66 20.07 -9.58
N GLU A 240 -22.80 19.24 -8.55
CA GLU A 240 -22.37 19.56 -7.19
C GLU A 240 -21.13 18.74 -6.82
N LEU A 241 -20.22 19.33 -6.03
CA LEU A 241 -19.17 18.55 -5.40
C LEU A 241 -19.84 17.57 -4.43
N PRO A 242 -19.49 16.27 -4.45
CA PRO A 242 -20.08 15.33 -3.53
C PRO A 242 -19.91 15.81 -2.09
N ASP A 243 -20.95 15.67 -1.27
CA ASP A 243 -20.88 15.97 0.14
C ASP A 243 -20.03 14.90 0.84
N THR A 244 -18.72 15.11 0.81
CA THR A 244 -17.73 14.24 1.44
C THR A 244 -17.63 14.45 2.95
N ASP A 245 -18.43 15.38 3.51
CA ASP A 245 -18.28 15.88 4.87
C ASP A 245 -18.59 14.81 5.92
N PHE A 246 -19.53 13.90 5.64
CA PHE A 246 -19.87 12.78 6.52
C PHE A 246 -18.74 11.77 6.66
N GLY A 247 -18.20 11.29 5.53
CA GLY A 247 -17.08 10.35 5.55
C GLY A 247 -15.82 10.96 6.16
N ASP A 248 -15.55 12.24 5.88
CA ASP A 248 -14.45 12.97 6.51
C ASP A 248 -14.66 13.12 8.03
N LYS A 249 -15.87 13.43 8.50
CA LYS A 249 -16.19 13.45 9.94
C LYS A 249 -15.94 12.09 10.60
N TYR A 250 -16.44 11.01 10.01
CA TYR A 250 -16.27 9.67 10.58
C TYR A 250 -14.80 9.24 10.62
N LEU A 251 -14.00 9.58 9.59
CA LEU A 251 -12.56 9.34 9.59
C LEU A 251 -11.87 9.99 10.79
N HIS A 252 -12.22 11.25 11.11
CA HIS A 252 -11.66 11.95 12.28
C HIS A 252 -12.11 11.34 13.61
N GLN A 253 -13.38 10.93 13.73
CA GLN A 253 -13.87 10.23 14.92
C GLN A 253 -13.15 8.89 15.12
N LEU A 254 -12.95 8.14 14.04
CA LEU A 254 -12.25 6.88 14.05
C LEU A 254 -10.78 7.07 14.41
N TYR A 255 -10.12 8.10 13.88
CA TYR A 255 -8.76 8.47 14.26
C TYR A 255 -8.62 8.70 15.76
N VAL A 256 -9.46 9.56 16.35
CA VAL A 256 -9.42 9.86 17.79
C VAL A 256 -9.62 8.58 18.61
N THR A 257 -10.57 7.73 18.19
CA THR A 257 -10.86 6.47 18.86
C THR A 257 -9.67 5.52 18.83
N LEU A 258 -9.13 5.22 17.65
CA LEU A 258 -8.02 4.28 17.50
C LEU A 258 -6.73 4.82 18.15
N LYS A 259 -6.48 6.12 18.03
CA LYS A 259 -5.30 6.76 18.63
C LYS A 259 -5.35 6.71 20.15
N SER A 260 -6.50 7.06 20.75
CA SER A 260 -6.69 7.04 22.20
C SER A 260 -6.58 5.62 22.79
N ASN A 261 -6.91 4.61 21.99
CA ASN A 261 -6.79 3.20 22.37
C ASN A 261 -5.39 2.61 22.11
N GLY A 262 -4.43 3.40 21.61
CA GLY A 262 -3.09 2.92 21.27
C GLY A 262 -3.05 1.94 20.10
N GLN A 263 -4.04 1.97 19.21
CA GLN A 263 -4.17 1.04 18.07
C GLN A 263 -3.49 1.55 16.78
N LEU A 264 -3.08 2.82 16.76
CA LEU A 264 -2.27 3.39 15.68
C LEU A 264 -0.81 3.48 16.12
N PRO A 265 0.14 2.96 15.32
CA PRO A 265 1.56 3.04 15.64
C PRO A 265 2.06 4.50 15.55
N PRO A 266 3.31 4.75 15.97
CA PRO A 266 3.97 6.03 15.75
C PRO A 266 3.97 6.43 14.27
N LEU A 267 4.12 7.74 14.03
CA LEU A 267 4.19 8.30 12.69
C LEU A 267 5.45 7.84 11.97
N GLU A 268 5.36 7.72 10.65
CA GLU A 268 6.54 7.56 9.81
C GLU A 268 7.40 8.83 9.82
N PRO A 269 8.73 8.71 9.69
CA PRO A 269 9.66 9.84 9.59
C PRO A 269 9.60 10.49 8.18
N THR A 270 8.39 10.73 7.68
CA THR A 270 8.14 11.41 6.41
C THR A 270 7.85 12.90 6.65
N PRO A 271 8.13 13.77 5.68
CA PRO A 271 7.80 15.19 5.80
C PRO A 271 6.31 15.43 6.07
N TYR A 272 6.02 16.49 6.83
CA TYR A 272 4.68 17.05 6.84
C TYR A 272 4.42 17.78 5.54
N ASP A 273 3.19 17.70 5.08
CA ASP A 273 2.69 18.53 4.00
C ASP A 273 1.98 19.77 4.58
N ASN A 274 1.76 20.79 3.76
CA ASN A 274 1.14 22.07 4.15
C ASN A 274 -0.39 21.93 4.36
N TYR A 275 -0.81 20.93 5.13
CA TYR A 275 -2.22 20.69 5.46
C TYR A 275 -2.72 21.57 6.59
N ILE A 276 -4.04 21.76 6.60
CA ILE A 276 -4.77 22.33 7.74
C ILE A 276 -4.45 21.48 8.99
N PRO A 277 -3.98 22.10 10.09
CA PRO A 277 -3.70 21.42 11.35
C PRO A 277 -4.85 20.52 11.80
N LEU A 278 -4.52 19.36 12.37
CA LEU A 278 -5.52 18.40 12.84
C LEU A 278 -6.56 19.05 13.77
N GLU A 279 -6.11 19.89 14.71
CA GLU A 279 -6.98 20.61 15.63
C GLU A 279 -8.12 21.35 14.92
N LEU A 280 -7.80 22.13 13.88
CA LEU A 280 -8.80 22.90 13.13
C LEU A 280 -9.77 21.99 12.37
N ARG A 281 -9.29 20.83 11.88
CA ARG A 281 -10.16 19.83 11.23
C ARG A 281 -11.08 19.13 12.22
N LEU A 282 -10.63 18.86 13.44
CA LEU A 282 -11.49 18.32 14.50
C LEU A 282 -12.53 19.34 14.96
N GLN A 283 -12.13 20.62 15.12
CA GLN A 283 -13.04 21.71 15.46
C GLN A 283 -14.18 21.88 14.45
N LYS A 284 -13.90 21.71 13.14
CA LYS A 284 -14.94 21.73 12.09
C LYS A 284 -16.10 20.76 12.38
N TYR A 285 -15.83 19.65 13.06
CA TYR A 285 -16.79 18.59 13.32
C TYR A 285 -17.26 18.47 14.77
N ASP A 286 -16.95 19.49 15.59
CA ASP A 286 -17.20 19.49 17.03
C ASP A 286 -16.56 18.29 17.76
N ILE A 287 -15.42 17.79 17.25
CA ILE A 287 -14.66 16.70 17.87
C ILE A 287 -13.62 17.30 18.83
N PRO A 288 -13.59 16.91 20.11
CA PRO A 288 -12.59 17.42 21.06
C PRO A 288 -11.16 17.08 20.63
N PHE A 289 -10.27 18.07 20.71
CA PHE A 289 -8.84 17.87 20.50
C PHE A 289 -8.11 17.65 21.84
N ASP A 290 -7.34 16.58 21.92
CA ASP A 290 -6.33 16.36 22.96
C ASP A 290 -4.94 16.47 22.30
N PRO A 291 -4.05 17.38 22.75
CA PRO A 291 -2.68 17.48 22.24
C PRO A 291 -1.91 16.16 22.23
N LYS A 292 -2.24 15.21 23.12
CA LYS A 292 -1.65 13.86 23.15
C LYS A 292 -1.97 13.00 21.92
N LEU A 293 -2.93 13.41 21.08
CA LEU A 293 -3.25 12.71 19.84
C LEU A 293 -2.12 12.84 18.80
N ILE A 294 -1.30 13.88 18.88
CA ILE A 294 -0.17 14.08 17.98
C ILE A 294 1.08 13.54 18.69
N ASP A 295 1.53 12.35 18.30
CA ASP A 295 2.85 11.82 18.69
C ASP A 295 3.93 12.65 17.97
N ARG A 296 4.19 13.87 18.45
CA ARG A 296 5.38 14.59 18.03
C ARG A 296 6.56 13.93 18.70
N SER A 297 7.49 13.42 17.90
CA SER A 297 8.84 13.18 18.39
C SER A 297 9.34 14.45 19.08
N PRO A 298 10.01 14.39 20.24
CA PRO A 298 10.57 15.57 20.91
C PRO A 298 11.57 16.37 20.06
N GLU A 299 11.95 15.90 18.87
CA GLU A 299 13.00 16.44 18.02
C GLU A 299 12.50 17.03 16.67
N GLU A 300 11.19 17.20 16.47
CA GLU A 300 10.60 17.97 15.34
C GLU A 300 10.05 19.34 15.80
#